data_AF-K9W896-F1
#
_entry.id   AF-K9W896-F1
#
_cell.length_a   1.000
_cell.length_b   1.000
_cell.length_c   1.000
_cell.angle_alpha   90.00
_cell.angle_beta   90.00
_cell.angle_gamma   90.00
#
_symmetry.space_group_name_H-M   'P 1'
#
loop_
_entity.id
_entity.type
_entity.pdbx_description
1 polymer ?
#
loop_
_entity_poly.entity_id
_entity_poly.type
_entity_poly.pdbx_seq_one_letter_code
_entity_poly.pdbx_strand_id
1 'polypeptide(L)'
;MLFQFSPHIQAGLAAGIYDQVYSGGVPIGVVRWAKGTANAGHFAGNAVGILSNSGAVLNPLAAIPQMAMSAGQMYQMHRGFQAVQASLGVLQATTVVIGIGTFAGVALIAVNLWQTLKLREDVKQLKLEVKNGFIDLKKALKDQGSEIIQRIDEVAQDIKFEQHRLVLIRAYGKFLEATKLMKTAMVCEDLSIRNATLASAQLMLTEALADYNNPQLLSETCAAGQLRRLECAWTIDQTITLSFQLQNQLAAVSDRLSSLQDKIRQDSLTVIERCETEDELDFLFPELIRIHDHDLAVLESWQNHVDWMRSLPPSELKLLQSADFDNPEVTANPDINADTTALTAPPEQLLYENLKQKSHPASLQDQLVLMMKPSLRQEFASYISEQSAIAGYKTLVPANLQNASNLAVANLYWYFKVRDESEDDVEAEAVTA
;
A
#
# COMPACT_ATOMS: atom_id res chain seq x y z
N MET A 1 -15.79 4.98 0.55
CA MET A 1 -15.47 5.72 1.80
C MET A 1 -14.17 5.13 2.31
N LEU A 2 -13.14 5.93 2.57
CA LEU A 2 -11.82 5.43 2.99
C LEU A 2 -11.79 5.05 4.49
N PHE A 3 -12.64 5.69 5.30
CA PHE A 3 -12.64 5.56 6.75
C PHE A 3 -13.79 4.71 7.27
N GLN A 4 -13.49 3.94 8.32
CA GLN A 4 -14.46 3.27 9.16
C GLN A 4 -14.65 4.07 10.45
N PHE A 5 -15.87 4.47 10.74
CA PHE A 5 -16.23 5.11 11.99
C PHE A 5 -16.94 4.10 12.91
N SER A 6 -17.06 4.45 14.19
CA SER A 6 -17.87 3.66 15.11
C SER A 6 -19.34 3.63 14.63
N PRO A 7 -20.12 2.57 14.94
CA PRO A 7 -21.47 2.42 14.40
C PRO A 7 -22.39 3.62 14.64
N HIS A 8 -22.27 4.28 15.79
CA HIS A 8 -23.02 5.47 16.16
C HIS A 8 -22.61 6.70 15.33
N ILE A 9 -21.32 6.90 15.06
CA ILE A 9 -20.85 7.96 14.16
C ILE A 9 -21.25 7.68 12.72
N GLN A 10 -21.18 6.41 12.28
CA GLN A 10 -21.61 5.98 10.95
C GLN A 10 -23.10 6.25 10.72
N ALA A 11 -23.95 5.91 11.70
CA ALA A 11 -25.38 6.20 11.68
C ALA A 11 -25.65 7.71 11.69
N GLY A 12 -24.90 8.48 12.48
CA GLY A 12 -25.02 9.95 12.52
C GLY A 12 -24.61 10.63 11.21
N LEU A 13 -23.56 10.14 10.52
CA LEU A 13 -23.19 10.60 9.18
C LEU A 13 -24.32 10.34 8.18
N ALA A 14 -24.90 9.14 8.19
CA ALA A 14 -26.02 8.79 7.31
C ALA A 14 -27.28 9.63 7.59
N ALA A 15 -27.48 10.02 8.85
CA ALA A 15 -28.58 10.88 9.28
C ALA A 15 -28.32 12.40 9.12
N GLY A 16 -27.14 12.81 8.64
CA GLY A 16 -26.76 14.21 8.51
C GLY A 16 -26.52 14.94 9.85
N ILE A 17 -26.30 14.20 10.94
CA ILE A 17 -25.99 14.73 12.27
C ILE A 17 -24.52 15.16 12.35
N TYR A 18 -23.66 14.52 11.56
CA TYR A 18 -22.24 14.81 11.47
C TYR A 18 -21.83 15.16 10.04
N ASP A 19 -20.86 16.07 9.92
CA ASP A 19 -20.18 16.41 8.68
C ASP A 19 -18.76 15.84 8.72
N GLN A 20 -18.33 15.22 7.62
CA GLN A 20 -16.94 14.77 7.47
C GLN A 20 -16.02 15.97 7.22
N VAL A 21 -14.84 15.97 7.85
CA VAL A 21 -13.82 16.99 7.64
C VAL A 21 -13.00 16.62 6.40
N TYR A 22 -12.75 17.61 5.54
CA TYR A 22 -11.96 17.49 4.32
C TYR A 22 -10.78 18.46 4.34
N SER A 23 -9.66 18.03 3.77
CA SER A 23 -8.49 18.87 3.48
C SER A 23 -8.11 18.67 2.02
N GLY A 24 -8.04 19.76 1.23
CA GLY A 24 -7.77 19.66 -0.20
C GLY A 24 -8.81 18.84 -0.99
N GLY A 25 -10.03 18.67 -0.47
CA GLY A 25 -11.06 17.80 -1.06
C GLY A 25 -10.97 16.32 -0.65
N VAL A 26 -9.95 15.93 0.11
CA VAL A 26 -9.74 14.56 0.60
C VAL A 26 -10.28 14.44 2.04
N PRO A 27 -11.10 13.43 2.37
CA PRO A 27 -11.56 13.21 3.74
C PRO A 27 -10.36 12.89 4.66
N ILE A 28 -10.35 13.37 5.90
CA ILE A 28 -9.21 13.17 6.83
C ILE A 28 -9.54 12.33 8.07
N GLY A 29 -10.61 11.54 8.01
CA GLY A 29 -11.00 10.64 9.09
C GLY A 29 -11.45 11.33 10.39
N VAL A 30 -11.89 12.58 10.31
CA VAL A 30 -12.46 13.35 11.44
C VAL A 30 -13.87 13.78 11.07
N VAL A 31 -14.76 13.83 12.06
CA VAL A 31 -16.12 14.37 11.89
C VAL A 31 -16.41 15.49 12.87
N ARG A 32 -17.26 16.42 12.44
CA ARG A 32 -17.81 17.51 13.27
C ARG A 32 -19.31 17.38 13.35
N TRP A 33 -19.89 17.94 14.40
CA TRP A 33 -21.33 18.17 14.50
C TRP A 33 -21.81 19.04 13.35
N ALA A 34 -22.82 18.56 12.62
CA ALA A 34 -23.35 19.23 11.44
C ALA A 34 -23.99 20.57 11.78
N LYS A 35 -24.05 21.47 10.79
CA LYS A 35 -24.75 22.76 10.94
C LYS A 35 -26.21 22.54 11.31
N GLY A 36 -26.69 23.22 12.36
CA GLY A 36 -28.06 23.10 12.88
C GLY A 36 -28.22 22.17 14.09
N THR A 37 -27.14 21.55 14.55
CA THR A 37 -27.11 20.81 15.83
C THR A 37 -26.67 21.72 16.99
N ALA A 38 -26.95 21.32 18.24
CA ALA A 38 -26.58 22.08 19.44
C ALA A 38 -25.06 22.31 19.59
N ASN A 39 -24.26 21.41 19.02
CA ASN A 39 -22.79 21.42 19.10
C ASN A 39 -22.13 21.78 17.77
N ALA A 40 -22.87 22.39 16.82
CA ALA A 40 -22.41 22.63 15.46
C ALA A 40 -20.96 23.15 15.39
N GLY A 41 -20.15 22.51 14.55
CA GLY A 41 -18.74 22.85 14.37
C GLY A 41 -17.77 22.25 15.39
N HIS A 42 -18.24 21.66 16.50
CA HIS A 42 -17.37 20.94 17.43
C HIS A 42 -16.97 19.58 16.87
N PHE A 43 -15.79 19.08 17.25
CA PHE A 43 -15.36 17.72 16.92
C PHE A 43 -16.28 16.69 17.59
N ALA A 44 -16.71 15.70 16.83
CA ALA A 44 -17.65 14.68 17.28
C ALA A 44 -17.06 13.26 17.29
N GLY A 45 -15.98 13.03 16.54
CA GLY A 45 -15.39 11.71 16.40
C GLY A 45 -14.21 11.69 15.44
N ASN A 46 -13.40 10.66 15.58
CA ASN A 46 -12.39 10.25 14.61
C ASN A 46 -12.71 8.85 14.08
N ALA A 47 -12.12 8.50 12.94
CA ALA A 47 -12.23 7.18 12.38
C ALA A 47 -11.54 6.17 13.30
N VAL A 48 -12.20 5.04 13.53
CA VAL A 48 -11.67 3.91 14.32
C VAL A 48 -10.87 2.94 13.44
N GLY A 49 -11.01 3.07 12.13
CA GLY A 49 -10.37 2.24 11.14
C GLY A 49 -10.27 2.95 9.80
N ILE A 50 -9.47 2.38 8.91
CA ILE A 50 -9.57 2.59 7.47
C ILE A 50 -10.32 1.37 6.95
N LEU A 51 -11.28 1.55 6.04
CA LEU A 51 -11.98 0.43 5.41
C LEU A 51 -10.95 -0.38 4.63
N SER A 52 -10.45 -1.43 5.27
CA SER A 52 -9.31 -2.20 4.83
C SER A 52 -9.58 -3.67 5.12
N ASN A 53 -9.63 -4.46 4.05
CA ASN A 53 -9.32 -5.90 4.08
C ASN A 53 -7.81 -6.14 3.87
N SER A 54 -6.99 -5.07 3.85
CA SER A 54 -5.54 -5.06 3.65
C SER A 54 -4.86 -4.97 5.01
N GLY A 55 -4.52 -6.11 5.60
CA GLY A 55 -3.85 -6.19 6.91
C GLY A 55 -2.42 -5.61 6.97
N ALA A 56 -2.15 -4.41 6.45
CA ALA A 56 -0.79 -3.87 6.31
C ALA A 56 -0.62 -2.35 6.47
N VAL A 57 -1.65 -1.56 6.76
CA VAL A 57 -1.45 -0.12 7.00
C VAL A 57 -1.64 0.19 8.48
N LEU A 58 -0.60 0.73 9.12
CA LEU A 58 -0.74 1.41 10.40
C LEU A 58 -1.86 2.42 10.23
N ASN A 59 -3.00 2.26 10.89
CA ASN A 59 -4.05 3.28 10.86
C ASN A 59 -3.45 4.55 11.49
N PRO A 60 -3.05 5.55 10.68
CA PRO A 60 -2.26 6.68 11.16
C PRO A 60 -3.12 7.63 12.00
N LEU A 61 -4.43 7.42 12.01
CA LEU A 61 -5.42 8.17 12.78
C LEU A 61 -5.55 7.73 14.24
N ALA A 62 -4.92 6.62 14.63
CA ALA A 62 -4.91 6.16 16.03
C ALA A 62 -3.90 6.92 16.91
N ALA A 63 -2.99 7.68 16.31
CA ALA A 63 -1.93 8.38 17.02
C ALA A 63 -2.08 9.89 16.84
N ILE A 64 -3.05 10.54 17.49
CA ILE A 64 -2.98 12.01 17.63
C ILE A 64 -2.06 12.28 18.83
N PRO A 65 -0.77 12.61 18.61
CA PRO A 65 0.26 12.60 19.66
C PRO A 65 0.11 13.73 20.70
N GLN A 66 -0.80 14.67 20.46
CA GLN A 66 -1.02 15.85 21.29
C GLN A 66 -1.93 15.58 22.50
N MET A 67 -2.49 14.38 22.61
CA MET A 67 -3.27 13.95 23.77
C MET A 67 -2.47 12.91 24.54
N ALA A 68 -2.56 12.94 25.88
CA ALA A 68 -2.13 11.80 26.67
C ALA A 68 -2.87 10.58 26.11
N MET A 69 -2.14 9.63 25.51
CA MET A 69 -2.80 8.58 24.76
C MET A 69 -3.68 7.77 25.71
N SER A 70 -4.97 7.71 25.42
CA SER A 70 -5.88 6.94 26.26
C SER A 70 -5.53 5.46 26.20
N ALA A 71 -5.98 4.67 27.18
CA ALA A 71 -5.76 3.22 27.18
C ALA A 71 -6.28 2.56 25.89
N GLY A 72 -7.38 3.09 25.32
CA GLY A 72 -7.92 2.67 24.04
C GLY A 72 -6.97 2.94 22.87
N GLN A 73 -6.38 4.14 22.79
CA GLN A 73 -5.40 4.49 21.74
C GLN A 73 -4.12 3.65 21.85
N MET A 74 -3.63 3.41 23.07
CA MET A 74 -2.49 2.51 23.30
C MET A 74 -2.77 1.08 22.85
N TYR A 75 -3.96 0.56 23.15
CA TYR A 75 -4.39 -0.77 22.70
C TYR A 75 -4.48 -0.87 21.17
N GLN A 76 -5.09 0.13 20.52
CA GLN A 76 -5.18 0.17 19.05
C GLN A 76 -3.81 0.23 18.39
N MET A 77 -2.88 1.03 18.94
CA MET A 77 -1.53 1.12 18.43
C MET A 77 -0.73 -0.18 18.65
N HIS A 78 -0.94 -0.85 19.79
CA HIS A 78 -0.34 -2.18 20.01
C HIS A 78 -0.79 -3.19 18.95
N ARG A 79 -2.10 -3.24 18.66
CA ARG A 79 -2.68 -4.07 17.59
C ARG A 79 -2.14 -3.66 16.22
N GLY A 80 -1.97 -2.37 15.97
CA GLY A 80 -1.33 -1.82 14.77
C GLY A 80 0.07 -2.38 14.57
N PHE A 81 0.93 -2.32 15.60
CA PHE A 81 2.28 -2.90 15.51
C PHE A 81 2.26 -4.41 15.25
N GLN A 82 1.36 -5.17 15.88
CA GLN A 82 1.23 -6.61 15.62
C GLN A 82 0.83 -6.88 14.17
N ALA A 83 -0.13 -6.13 13.64
CA ALA A 83 -0.58 -6.27 12.25
C ALA A 83 0.55 -5.97 11.25
N VAL A 84 1.36 -4.92 11.50
CA VAL A 84 2.51 -4.61 10.64
C VAL A 84 3.56 -5.70 10.69
N GLN A 85 3.91 -6.20 11.88
CA GLN A 85 4.85 -7.32 12.02
C GLN A 85 4.38 -8.56 11.25
N ALA A 86 3.09 -8.89 11.37
CA ALA A 86 2.47 -9.99 10.63
C ALA A 86 2.55 -9.77 9.11
N SER A 87 2.17 -8.58 8.64
CA SER A 87 2.23 -8.23 7.21
C SER A 87 3.63 -8.33 6.64
N LEU A 88 4.61 -7.76 7.33
CA LEU A 88 6.01 -7.80 6.93
C LEU A 88 6.52 -9.24 6.84
N GLY A 89 6.15 -10.09 7.81
CA GLY A 89 6.47 -11.52 7.79
C GLY A 89 5.82 -12.28 6.64
N VAL A 90 4.57 -11.96 6.28
CA VAL A 90 3.90 -12.55 5.11
C VAL A 90 4.56 -12.09 3.81
N LEU A 91 4.81 -10.79 3.64
CA LEU A 91 5.46 -10.24 2.45
C LEU A 91 6.85 -10.84 2.23
N GLN A 92 7.66 -10.86 3.28
CA GLN A 92 8.98 -11.48 3.26
C GLN A 92 8.91 -12.98 2.92
N ALA A 93 7.95 -13.71 3.48
CA ALA A 93 7.73 -15.11 3.13
C ALA A 93 7.33 -15.27 1.66
N THR A 94 6.39 -14.48 1.14
CA THR A 94 5.99 -14.59 -0.26
C THR A 94 7.13 -14.26 -1.24
N THR A 95 8.07 -13.41 -0.85
CA THR A 95 9.31 -13.15 -1.63
C THR A 95 10.11 -14.44 -1.84
N VAL A 96 10.08 -15.37 -0.88
CA VAL A 96 10.76 -16.68 -0.98
C VAL A 96 10.16 -17.57 -2.06
N VAL A 97 8.83 -17.65 -2.13
CA VAL A 97 8.15 -18.50 -3.12
C VAL A 97 8.42 -17.99 -4.53
N ILE A 98 8.53 -16.67 -4.68
CA ILE A 98 8.79 -16.01 -5.96
C ILE A 98 10.27 -16.16 -6.36
N GLY A 99 11.20 -16.22 -5.40
CA GLY A 99 12.60 -16.64 -5.61
C GLY A 99 13.56 -15.57 -6.19
N ILE A 100 14.79 -16.01 -6.51
CA ILE A 100 15.89 -15.26 -7.16
C ILE A 100 16.01 -15.72 -8.64
N GLY A 101 15.93 -14.82 -9.62
CA GLY A 101 15.92 -15.15 -11.08
C GLY A 101 14.59 -14.93 -11.80
N THR A 102 14.47 -15.34 -13.07
CA THR A 102 13.26 -15.24 -13.91
C THR A 102 12.34 -16.45 -13.69
N PHE A 103 11.19 -16.28 -13.06
CA PHE A 103 10.24 -17.37 -12.78
C PHE A 103 8.97 -17.24 -13.60
N ALA A 104 8.46 -18.36 -14.12
CA ALA A 104 7.19 -18.45 -14.82
C ALA A 104 6.11 -19.15 -13.98
N GLY A 105 4.86 -18.66 -14.10
CA GLY A 105 3.60 -19.34 -13.81
C GLY A 105 3.26 -19.65 -12.35
N VAL A 106 3.53 -20.89 -11.94
CA VAL A 106 2.82 -21.54 -10.82
C VAL A 106 3.12 -20.91 -9.45
N ALA A 107 4.35 -20.44 -9.23
CA ALA A 107 4.73 -19.80 -7.99
C ALA A 107 4.02 -18.45 -7.78
N LEU A 108 3.86 -17.66 -8.85
CA LEU A 108 3.22 -16.34 -8.80
C LEU A 108 1.73 -16.45 -8.47
N ILE A 109 1.05 -17.47 -9.02
CA ILE A 109 -0.36 -17.77 -8.70
C ILE A 109 -0.51 -18.10 -7.21
N ALA A 110 0.44 -18.82 -6.63
CA ALA A 110 0.38 -19.28 -5.24
C ALA A 110 0.45 -18.15 -4.21
N VAL A 111 1.04 -17.02 -4.60
CA VAL A 111 1.25 -15.86 -3.73
C VAL A 111 0.73 -14.55 -4.32
N ASN A 112 -0.23 -14.63 -5.25
CA ASN A 112 -0.92 -13.45 -5.79
C ASN A 112 -1.61 -12.61 -4.68
N LEU A 113 -2.21 -11.49 -5.08
CA LEU A 113 -2.86 -10.55 -4.15
C LEU A 113 -3.85 -11.26 -3.22
N TRP A 114 -4.75 -12.07 -3.79
CA TRP A 114 -5.78 -12.75 -3.02
C TRP A 114 -5.18 -13.71 -1.99
N GLN A 115 -4.22 -14.54 -2.38
CA GLN A 115 -3.56 -15.47 -1.46
C GLN A 115 -2.79 -14.72 -0.38
N THR A 116 -2.14 -13.62 -0.72
CA THR A 116 -1.40 -12.80 0.23
C THR A 116 -2.31 -12.18 1.28
N LEU A 117 -3.48 -11.67 0.88
CA LEU A 117 -4.49 -11.17 1.82
C LEU A 117 -5.01 -12.29 2.73
N LYS A 118 -5.23 -13.49 2.19
CA LYS A 118 -5.62 -14.67 2.99
C LYS A 118 -4.54 -15.06 4.00
N LEU A 119 -3.27 -15.10 3.61
CA LEU A 119 -2.15 -15.40 4.50
C LEU A 119 -2.04 -14.37 5.63
N ARG A 120 -2.22 -13.07 5.33
CA ARG A 120 -2.25 -12.01 6.36
C ARG A 120 -3.37 -12.23 7.36
N GLU A 121 -4.57 -12.58 6.89
CA GLU A 121 -5.70 -12.88 7.77
C GLU A 121 -5.47 -14.15 8.60
N ASP A 122 -4.89 -15.21 8.02
CA ASP A 122 -4.55 -16.44 8.74
C ASP A 122 -3.50 -16.19 9.84
N VAL A 123 -2.51 -15.32 9.60
CA VAL A 123 -1.57 -14.90 10.67
C VAL A 123 -2.28 -14.08 11.73
N LYS A 124 -3.14 -13.14 11.35
CA LYS A 124 -3.93 -12.31 12.28
C LYS A 124 -4.87 -13.15 13.16
N GLN A 125 -5.41 -14.24 12.62
CA GLN A 125 -6.22 -15.23 13.34
C GLN A 125 -5.39 -16.29 14.07
N LEU A 126 -4.05 -16.13 14.12
CA LEU A 126 -3.09 -17.03 14.77
C LEU A 126 -3.12 -18.47 14.22
N LYS A 127 -3.66 -18.68 13.02
CA LYS A 127 -3.62 -19.97 12.30
C LYS A 127 -2.22 -20.25 11.73
N LEU A 128 -1.50 -19.18 11.40
CA LEU A 128 -0.11 -19.20 10.97
C LEU A 128 0.76 -18.37 11.93
N GLU A 129 1.97 -18.86 12.20
CA GLU A 129 2.94 -18.22 13.07
C GLU A 129 4.09 -17.64 12.24
N VAL A 130 4.47 -16.39 12.52
CA VAL A 130 5.64 -15.75 11.92
C VAL A 130 6.86 -16.02 12.79
N LYS A 131 7.84 -16.77 12.27
CA LYS A 131 9.13 -17.04 12.92
C LYS A 131 10.25 -16.41 12.11
N ASN A 132 11.05 -15.57 12.76
CA ASN A 132 12.19 -14.89 12.13
C ASN A 132 11.84 -14.12 10.84
N GLY A 133 10.59 -13.60 10.76
CA GLY A 133 10.11 -12.88 9.58
C GLY A 133 9.61 -13.78 8.45
N PHE A 134 9.40 -15.07 8.70
CA PHE A 134 8.87 -16.01 7.72
C PHE A 134 7.71 -16.81 8.32
N ILE A 135 6.72 -17.11 7.49
CA ILE A 135 5.70 -18.14 7.78
C ILE A 135 6.11 -19.46 7.13
N ASP A 136 5.61 -20.56 7.67
CA ASP A 136 5.77 -21.87 7.03
C ASP A 136 4.85 -21.96 5.80
N LEU A 137 5.40 -21.57 4.64
CA LEU A 137 4.68 -21.56 3.37
C LEU A 137 4.29 -22.96 2.90
N LYS A 138 5.06 -24.00 3.26
CA LYS A 138 4.67 -25.37 2.92
C LYS A 138 3.39 -25.76 3.65
N LYS A 139 3.31 -25.43 4.93
CA LYS A 139 2.09 -25.64 5.72
C LYS A 139 0.94 -24.77 5.19
N ALA A 140 1.21 -23.52 4.84
CA ALA A 140 0.20 -22.57 4.40
C ALA A 140 -0.37 -22.90 2.99
N LEU A 141 0.46 -23.45 2.10
CA LEU A 141 0.12 -23.73 0.71
C LEU A 141 -0.04 -25.23 0.41
N LYS A 142 -0.14 -26.08 1.45
CA LYS A 142 -0.24 -27.55 1.33
C LYS A 142 -1.34 -28.03 0.36
N ASP A 143 -2.42 -27.27 0.25
CA ASP A 143 -3.61 -27.62 -0.55
C ASP A 143 -3.53 -27.09 -1.99
N GLN A 144 -2.46 -26.36 -2.35
CA GLN A 144 -2.31 -25.78 -3.68
C GLN A 144 -1.57 -26.69 -4.69
N GLY A 145 -1.17 -27.89 -4.28
CA GLY A 145 -0.58 -28.91 -5.17
C GLY A 145 0.90 -29.18 -4.91
N SER A 146 1.35 -30.38 -5.31
CA SER A 146 2.71 -30.86 -5.04
C SER A 146 3.79 -30.06 -5.76
N GLU A 147 3.47 -29.45 -6.90
CA GLU A 147 4.39 -28.62 -7.69
C GLU A 147 4.86 -27.37 -6.92
N ILE A 148 3.94 -26.67 -6.23
CA ILE A 148 4.27 -25.50 -5.41
C ILE A 148 5.15 -25.91 -4.23
N ILE A 149 4.84 -27.04 -3.58
CA ILE A 149 5.64 -27.53 -2.45
C ILE A 149 7.04 -27.93 -2.90
N GLN A 150 7.15 -28.63 -4.04
CA GLN A 150 8.44 -28.94 -4.63
C GLN A 150 9.24 -27.67 -4.94
N ARG A 151 8.58 -26.62 -5.46
CA ARG A 151 9.25 -25.36 -5.76
C ARG A 151 9.80 -24.67 -4.51
N ILE A 152 9.05 -24.67 -3.42
CA ILE A 152 9.52 -24.16 -2.12
C ILE A 152 10.76 -24.95 -1.65
N ASP A 153 10.75 -26.28 -1.85
CA ASP A 153 11.89 -27.15 -1.54
C ASP A 153 13.13 -26.85 -2.37
N GLU A 154 12.97 -26.60 -3.68
CA GLU A 154 14.07 -26.23 -4.59
C GLU A 154 14.70 -24.89 -4.19
N VAL A 155 13.88 -23.86 -3.95
CA VAL A 155 14.37 -22.53 -3.57
C VAL A 155 15.10 -22.57 -2.22
N ALA A 156 14.63 -23.36 -1.27
CA ALA A 156 15.28 -23.52 0.04
C ALA A 156 16.68 -24.15 -0.03
N GLN A 157 17.04 -24.80 -1.14
CA GLN A 157 18.36 -25.39 -1.37
C GLN A 157 19.33 -24.43 -2.09
N ASP A 158 18.86 -23.28 -2.58
CA ASP A 158 19.69 -22.30 -3.28
C ASP A 158 20.52 -21.47 -2.30
N ILE A 159 21.85 -21.43 -2.52
CA ILE A 159 22.80 -20.71 -1.66
C ILE A 159 22.57 -19.20 -1.72
N LYS A 160 22.27 -18.63 -2.90
CA LYS A 160 21.95 -17.20 -3.02
C LYS A 160 20.65 -16.89 -2.28
N PHE A 161 19.68 -17.80 -2.37
CA PHE A 161 18.44 -17.66 -1.63
C PHE A 161 18.70 -17.63 -0.12
N GLU A 162 19.53 -18.55 0.40
CA GLU A 162 19.88 -18.56 1.82
C GLU A 162 20.61 -17.29 2.25
N GLN A 163 21.48 -16.73 1.40
CA GLN A 163 22.14 -15.45 1.68
C GLN A 163 21.12 -14.30 1.79
N HIS A 164 20.19 -14.19 0.84
CA HIS A 164 19.11 -13.20 0.91
C HIS A 164 18.27 -13.41 2.16
N ARG A 165 17.86 -14.64 2.42
CA ARG A 165 17.07 -15.02 3.59
C ARG A 165 17.76 -14.58 4.89
N LEU A 166 19.06 -14.84 5.06
CA LEU A 166 19.80 -14.44 6.27
C LEU A 166 19.83 -12.91 6.46
N VAL A 167 20.00 -12.15 5.38
CA VAL A 167 19.92 -10.68 5.42
C VAL A 167 18.53 -10.22 5.86
N LEU A 168 17.48 -10.82 5.30
CA LEU A 168 16.09 -10.49 5.63
C LEU A 168 15.70 -10.92 7.06
N ILE A 169 16.19 -12.05 7.57
CA ILE A 169 16.03 -12.45 8.99
C ILE A 169 16.61 -11.35 9.90
N ARG A 170 17.83 -10.87 9.60
CA ARG A 170 18.48 -9.83 10.38
C ARG A 170 17.69 -8.52 10.32
N ALA A 171 17.25 -8.11 9.14
CA ALA A 171 16.46 -6.90 8.94
C ALA A 171 15.13 -6.96 9.71
N TYR A 172 14.43 -8.09 9.62
CA TYR A 172 13.20 -8.32 10.37
C TYR A 172 13.44 -8.32 11.89
N GLY A 173 14.54 -8.90 12.37
CA GLY A 173 14.93 -8.86 13.78
C GLY A 173 15.12 -7.42 14.28
N LYS A 174 15.82 -6.58 13.51
CA LYS A 174 15.96 -5.14 13.82
C LYS A 174 14.60 -4.44 13.86
N PHE A 175 13.71 -4.75 12.92
CA PHE A 175 12.34 -4.22 12.88
C PHE A 175 11.53 -4.60 14.13
N LEU A 176 11.62 -5.85 14.59
CA LEU A 176 10.97 -6.29 15.84
C LEU A 176 11.49 -5.54 17.07
N GLU A 177 12.80 -5.38 17.20
CA GLU A 177 13.37 -4.64 18.32
C GLU A 177 13.00 -3.14 18.27
N ALA A 178 12.98 -2.53 17.08
CA ALA A 178 12.54 -1.16 16.92
C ALA A 178 11.07 -0.97 17.34
N THR A 179 10.17 -1.84 16.88
CA THR A 179 8.75 -1.77 17.26
C THR A 179 8.53 -2.03 18.75
N LYS A 180 9.36 -2.85 19.39
CA LYS A 180 9.40 -3.01 20.86
C LYS A 180 9.84 -1.72 21.55
N LEU A 181 10.89 -1.05 21.06
CA LEU A 181 11.32 0.25 21.59
C LEU A 181 10.24 1.31 21.43
N MET A 182 9.54 1.36 20.29
CA MET A 182 8.40 2.28 20.10
C MET A 182 7.29 2.01 21.10
N LYS A 183 6.96 0.74 21.40
CA LYS A 183 6.01 0.38 22.45
C LYS A 183 6.48 0.84 23.84
N THR A 184 7.76 0.65 24.16
CA THR A 184 8.36 1.13 25.41
C THR A 184 8.28 2.66 25.53
N ALA A 185 8.55 3.39 24.44
CA ALA A 185 8.48 4.84 24.43
C ALA A 185 7.08 5.36 24.81
N MET A 186 6.01 4.63 24.49
CA MET A 186 4.64 5.05 24.84
C MET A 186 4.35 5.11 26.32
N VAL A 187 5.04 4.27 27.10
CA VAL A 187 4.85 4.19 28.54
C VAL A 187 5.89 5.02 29.30
N CYS A 188 6.80 5.70 28.58
CA CYS A 188 7.74 6.63 29.18
C CYS A 188 7.04 7.95 29.53
N GLU A 189 7.04 8.29 30.82
CA GLU A 189 6.50 9.57 31.31
C GLU A 189 7.42 10.75 30.95
N ASP A 190 8.74 10.56 31.06
CA ASP A 190 9.73 11.59 30.73
C ASP A 190 9.85 11.75 29.21
N LEU A 191 9.62 12.97 28.73
CA LEU A 191 9.64 13.31 27.31
C LEU A 191 11.03 13.13 26.67
N SER A 192 12.10 13.40 27.41
CA SER A 192 13.48 13.23 26.92
C SER A 192 13.81 11.75 26.74
N ILE A 193 13.47 10.91 27.73
CA ILE A 193 13.64 9.46 27.66
C ILE A 193 12.79 8.88 26.52
N ARG A 194 11.53 9.30 26.41
CA ARG A 194 10.64 8.90 25.32
C ARG A 194 11.24 9.20 23.95
N ASN A 195 11.70 10.44 23.74
CA ASN A 195 12.24 10.86 22.45
C ASN A 195 13.57 10.17 22.14
N ALA A 196 14.45 9.98 23.13
CA ALA A 196 15.67 9.20 22.95
C ALA A 196 15.39 7.71 22.62
N THR A 197 14.35 7.12 23.24
CA THR A 197 13.92 5.75 22.93
C THR A 197 13.38 5.64 21.49
N LEU A 198 12.58 6.62 21.05
CA LEU A 198 12.11 6.69 19.66
C LEU A 198 13.26 6.91 18.66
N ALA A 199 14.28 7.71 19.00
CA ALA A 199 15.45 7.90 18.16
C ALA A 199 16.27 6.60 17.99
N SER A 200 16.42 5.82 19.06
CA SER A 200 17.04 4.48 18.98
C SER A 200 16.23 3.52 18.10
N ALA A 201 14.89 3.58 18.16
CA ALA A 201 14.03 2.81 17.27
C ALA A 201 14.20 3.24 15.79
N GLN A 202 14.28 4.55 15.52
CA GLN A 202 14.52 5.11 14.19
C GLN A 202 15.84 4.60 13.59
N LEU A 203 16.91 4.54 14.39
CA LEU A 203 18.19 4.01 13.95
C LEU A 203 18.08 2.55 13.49
N MET A 204 17.46 1.69 14.31
CA MET A 204 17.25 0.28 13.96
C MET A 204 16.38 0.10 12.72
N LEU A 205 15.32 0.91 12.57
CA LEU A 205 14.47 0.89 11.37
C LEU A 205 15.25 1.33 10.13
N THR A 206 16.11 2.35 10.24
CA THR A 206 16.95 2.82 9.13
C THR A 206 17.93 1.75 8.69
N GLU A 207 18.54 1.03 9.64
CA GLU A 207 19.40 -0.11 9.33
C GLU A 207 18.65 -1.28 8.69
N ALA A 208 17.42 -1.57 9.13
CA ALA A 208 16.59 -2.59 8.51
C ALA A 208 16.19 -2.17 7.08
N LEU A 209 15.81 -0.91 6.90
CA LEU A 209 15.43 -0.33 5.61
C LEU A 209 16.58 -0.42 4.59
N ALA A 210 17.83 -0.22 5.01
CA ALA A 210 19.00 -0.38 4.16
C ALA A 210 19.17 -1.83 3.67
N ASP A 211 18.88 -2.81 4.52
CA ASP A 211 18.95 -4.23 4.14
C ASP A 211 17.86 -4.59 3.10
N TYR A 212 16.63 -4.08 3.24
CA TYR A 212 15.57 -4.30 2.24
C TYR A 212 15.80 -3.54 0.94
N ASN A 213 16.32 -2.30 0.99
CA ASN A 213 16.61 -1.49 -0.20
C ASN A 213 17.94 -1.81 -0.88
N ASN A 214 18.67 -2.85 -0.43
CA ASN A 214 19.97 -3.17 -0.99
C ASN A 214 19.87 -3.41 -2.51
N PRO A 215 20.48 -2.55 -3.37
CA PRO A 215 20.31 -2.63 -4.81
C PRO A 215 20.86 -3.93 -5.42
N GLN A 216 21.93 -4.48 -4.83
CA GLN A 216 22.52 -5.74 -5.30
C GLN A 216 21.52 -6.88 -5.12
N LEU A 217 20.90 -6.94 -3.94
CA LEU A 217 19.93 -7.99 -3.65
C LEU A 217 18.60 -7.78 -4.41
N LEU A 218 18.19 -6.53 -4.69
CA LEU A 218 17.01 -6.24 -5.52
C LEU A 218 17.24 -6.58 -7.01
N SER A 219 18.45 -6.42 -7.51
CA SER A 219 18.77 -6.74 -8.91
C SER A 219 18.69 -8.24 -9.22
N GLU A 220 18.81 -9.09 -8.19
CA GLU A 220 18.78 -10.54 -8.32
C GLU A 220 17.35 -11.13 -8.31
N THR A 221 16.33 -10.35 -7.96
CA THR A 221 14.93 -10.78 -7.98
C THR A 221 14.24 -10.44 -9.31
N CYS A 222 13.22 -11.21 -9.69
CA CYS A 222 12.27 -10.83 -10.74
C CYS A 222 11.43 -9.61 -10.33
N ALA A 223 10.60 -9.09 -11.23
CA ALA A 223 9.80 -7.89 -10.97
C ALA A 223 8.81 -8.09 -9.80
N ALA A 224 8.15 -9.24 -9.74
CA ALA A 224 7.25 -9.61 -8.65
C ALA A 224 7.97 -9.72 -7.28
N GLY A 225 9.14 -10.36 -7.26
CA GLY A 225 9.97 -10.47 -6.05
C GLY A 225 10.51 -9.12 -5.59
N GLN A 226 10.88 -8.26 -6.55
CA GLN A 226 11.30 -6.90 -6.27
C GLN A 226 10.16 -6.09 -5.64
N LEU A 227 8.93 -6.17 -6.19
CA LEU A 227 7.76 -5.49 -5.63
C LEU A 227 7.54 -5.88 -4.15
N ARG A 228 7.54 -7.17 -3.84
CA ARG A 228 7.30 -7.66 -2.47
C ARG A 228 8.35 -7.20 -1.47
N ARG A 229 9.59 -7.11 -1.92
CA ARG A 229 10.69 -6.58 -1.12
C ARG A 229 10.57 -5.08 -0.91
N LEU A 230 10.16 -4.34 -1.93
CA LEU A 230 9.90 -2.90 -1.84
C LEU A 230 8.72 -2.61 -0.92
N GLU A 231 7.64 -3.40 -0.93
CA GLU A 231 6.54 -3.29 0.04
C GLU A 231 7.04 -3.45 1.49
N CYS A 232 7.98 -4.37 1.75
CA CYS A 232 8.63 -4.47 3.05
C CYS A 232 9.39 -3.17 3.42
N ALA A 233 10.15 -2.63 2.46
CA ALA A 233 10.89 -1.39 2.66
C ALA A 233 9.96 -0.20 2.94
N TRP A 234 8.89 -0.04 2.16
CA TRP A 234 7.88 1.02 2.35
C TRP A 234 7.19 0.89 3.71
N THR A 235 6.90 -0.32 4.16
CA THR A 235 6.31 -0.60 5.49
C THR A 235 7.22 -0.11 6.62
N ILE A 236 8.53 -0.35 6.51
CA ILE A 236 9.53 0.15 7.46
C ILE A 236 9.58 1.68 7.42
N ASP A 237 9.51 2.27 6.23
CA ASP A 237 9.53 3.73 6.03
C ASP A 237 8.28 4.43 6.63
N GLN A 238 7.11 3.80 6.53
CA GLN A 238 5.89 4.22 7.23
C GLN A 238 6.07 4.14 8.76
N THR A 239 6.74 3.09 9.25
CA THR A 239 7.02 2.93 10.68
C THR A 239 7.98 4.00 11.21
N ILE A 240 8.99 4.38 10.42
CA ILE A 240 9.86 5.53 10.70
C ILE A 240 9.02 6.80 10.76
N THR A 241 8.13 7.02 9.79
CA THR A 241 7.24 8.18 9.77
C THR A 241 6.33 8.25 11.00
N LEU A 242 5.77 7.12 11.43
CA LEU A 242 5.01 7.03 12.68
C LEU A 242 5.86 7.44 13.89
N SER A 243 7.13 7.07 13.96
CA SER A 243 7.99 7.48 15.08
C SER A 243 8.14 9.02 15.19
N PHE A 244 8.21 9.75 14.06
CA PHE A 244 8.21 11.21 14.06
C PHE A 244 6.87 11.78 14.52
N GLN A 245 5.77 11.15 14.15
CA GLN A 245 4.45 11.51 14.65
C GLN A 245 4.37 11.34 16.17
N LEU A 246 4.92 10.26 16.72
CA LEU A 246 4.98 10.05 18.18
C LEU A 246 5.86 11.07 18.90
N GLN A 247 6.84 11.65 18.21
CA GLN A 247 7.64 12.79 18.68
C GLN A 247 6.95 14.14 18.47
N ASN A 248 5.71 14.17 17.95
CA ASN A 248 4.95 15.36 17.54
C ASN A 248 5.69 16.25 16.53
N GLN A 249 6.53 15.66 15.67
CA GLN A 249 7.29 16.35 14.63
C GLN A 249 6.49 16.42 13.32
N LEU A 250 5.33 17.08 13.34
CA LEU A 250 4.36 17.06 12.23
C LEU A 250 4.94 17.55 10.89
N ALA A 251 5.89 18.50 10.90
CA ALA A 251 6.55 18.94 9.68
C ALA A 251 7.40 17.82 9.04
N ALA A 252 8.15 17.08 9.86
CA ALA A 252 8.91 15.93 9.40
C ALA A 252 7.98 14.80 8.92
N VAL A 253 6.83 14.59 9.58
CA VAL A 253 5.84 13.61 9.13
C VAL A 253 5.33 13.93 7.73
N SER A 254 4.92 15.18 7.47
CA SER A 254 4.44 15.59 6.13
C SER A 254 5.52 15.42 5.05
N ASP A 255 6.75 15.88 5.32
CA ASP A 255 7.88 15.74 4.40
C ASP A 255 8.18 14.27 4.06
N ARG A 256 8.21 13.41 5.09
CA ARG A 256 8.46 11.98 4.95
C ARG A 256 7.33 11.26 4.19
N LEU A 257 6.07 11.64 4.39
CA LEU A 257 4.94 11.10 3.64
C LEU A 257 4.98 11.49 2.17
N SER A 258 5.34 12.74 1.86
CA SER A 258 5.53 13.18 0.48
C SER A 258 6.63 12.36 -0.19
N SER A 259 7.80 12.27 0.47
CA SER A 259 8.94 11.52 -0.06
C SER A 259 8.64 10.03 -0.23
N LEU A 260 7.90 9.41 0.69
CA LEU A 260 7.51 8.00 0.57
C LEU A 260 6.54 7.77 -0.59
N GLN A 261 5.54 8.64 -0.80
CA GLN A 261 4.63 8.51 -1.92
C GLN A 261 5.35 8.62 -3.27
N ASP A 262 6.29 9.57 -3.39
CA ASP A 262 7.11 9.72 -4.60
C ASP A 262 8.01 8.50 -4.80
N LYS A 263 8.59 7.98 -3.72
CA LYS A 263 9.39 6.76 -3.75
C LYS A 263 8.58 5.55 -4.19
N ILE A 264 7.37 5.33 -3.65
CA ILE A 264 6.49 4.23 -4.07
C ILE A 264 6.21 4.33 -5.57
N ARG A 265 5.83 5.51 -6.08
CA ARG A 265 5.58 5.70 -7.52
C ARG A 265 6.82 5.37 -8.36
N GLN A 266 7.99 5.87 -7.96
CA GLN A 266 9.24 5.65 -8.70
C GLN A 266 9.67 4.18 -8.66
N ASP A 267 9.63 3.55 -7.50
CA ASP A 267 9.94 2.14 -7.30
C ASP A 267 8.98 1.26 -8.11
N SER A 268 7.67 1.59 -8.13
CA SER A 268 6.67 0.92 -8.96
C SER A 268 6.96 1.04 -10.45
N LEU A 269 7.37 2.22 -10.94
CA LEU A 269 7.77 2.38 -12.34
C LEU A 269 8.95 1.48 -12.70
N THR A 270 9.98 1.44 -11.85
CA THR A 270 11.14 0.55 -12.04
C THR A 270 10.74 -0.92 -12.06
N VAL A 271 9.78 -1.34 -11.22
CA VAL A 271 9.25 -2.71 -11.25
C VAL A 271 8.49 -2.97 -12.56
N ILE A 272 7.64 -2.04 -13.00
CA ILE A 272 6.87 -2.17 -14.24
C ILE A 272 7.81 -2.29 -15.44
N GLU A 273 8.86 -1.46 -15.52
CA GLU A 273 9.88 -1.49 -16.58
C GLU A 273 10.66 -2.80 -16.64
N ARG A 274 10.78 -3.50 -15.51
CA ARG A 274 11.44 -4.81 -15.40
C ARG A 274 10.51 -6.00 -15.62
N CYS A 275 9.22 -5.78 -15.84
CA CYS A 275 8.27 -6.85 -16.12
C CYS A 275 8.58 -7.45 -17.50
N GLU A 276 8.96 -8.73 -17.54
CA GLU A 276 9.40 -9.40 -18.77
C GLU A 276 8.33 -10.36 -19.33
N THR A 277 7.40 -10.83 -18.50
CA THR A 277 6.45 -11.90 -18.86
C THR A 277 5.00 -11.55 -18.53
N GLU A 278 4.05 -12.19 -19.22
CA GLU A 278 2.62 -12.07 -18.89
C GLU A 278 2.29 -12.62 -17.50
N ASP A 279 2.99 -13.66 -17.03
CA ASP A 279 2.77 -14.21 -15.69
C ASP A 279 3.19 -13.22 -14.59
N GLU A 280 4.26 -12.47 -14.81
CA GLU A 280 4.64 -11.37 -13.93
C GLU A 280 3.62 -10.25 -13.99
N LEU A 281 3.12 -9.90 -15.16
CA LEU A 281 2.07 -8.89 -15.29
C LEU A 281 0.77 -9.32 -14.58
N ASP A 282 0.42 -10.61 -14.65
CA ASP A 282 -0.72 -11.21 -13.95
C ASP A 282 -0.62 -11.07 -12.44
N PHE A 283 0.60 -11.10 -11.91
CA PHE A 283 0.88 -10.83 -10.51
C PHE A 283 0.90 -9.33 -10.22
N LEU A 284 1.65 -8.55 -11.00
CA LEU A 284 1.95 -7.15 -10.72
C LEU A 284 0.72 -6.25 -10.87
N PHE A 285 -0.13 -6.50 -11.86
CA PHE A 285 -1.21 -5.58 -12.19
C PHE A 285 -2.20 -5.42 -11.02
N PRO A 286 -2.81 -6.49 -10.45
CA PRO A 286 -3.70 -6.34 -9.31
C PRO A 286 -3.03 -5.70 -8.09
N GLU A 287 -1.74 -6.01 -7.85
CA GLU A 287 -0.96 -5.47 -6.73
C GLU A 287 -0.74 -3.96 -6.88
N LEU A 288 -0.30 -3.52 -8.06
CA LEU A 288 0.01 -2.11 -8.34
C LEU A 288 -1.26 -1.24 -8.41
N ILE A 289 -2.38 -1.78 -8.89
CA ILE A 289 -3.68 -1.12 -8.77
C ILE A 289 -4.03 -0.91 -7.30
N ARG A 290 -3.87 -1.95 -6.47
CA ARG A 290 -4.15 -1.83 -5.03
C ARG A 290 -3.23 -0.82 -4.36
N ILE A 291 -1.93 -0.85 -4.65
CA ILE A 291 -0.96 0.11 -4.11
C ILE A 291 -1.36 1.53 -4.48
N HIS A 292 -1.76 1.76 -5.73
CA HIS A 292 -2.19 3.09 -6.19
C HIS A 292 -3.50 3.54 -5.54
N ASP A 293 -4.57 2.75 -5.69
CA ASP A 293 -5.92 3.17 -5.30
C ASP A 293 -6.15 3.10 -3.79
N HIS A 294 -5.35 2.30 -3.08
CA HIS A 294 -5.47 2.12 -1.63
C HIS A 294 -4.27 2.70 -0.88
N ASP A 295 -3.08 2.15 -1.05
CA ASP A 295 -1.95 2.47 -0.16
C ASP A 295 -1.51 3.93 -0.33
N LEU A 296 -1.33 4.41 -1.56
CA LEU A 296 -1.03 5.82 -1.83
C LEU A 296 -2.14 6.74 -1.36
N ALA A 297 -3.41 6.37 -1.56
CA ALA A 297 -4.56 7.16 -1.08
C ALA A 297 -4.58 7.29 0.46
N VAL A 298 -4.18 6.23 1.18
CA VAL A 298 -4.04 6.27 2.64
C VAL A 298 -2.89 7.19 3.07
N LEU A 299 -1.73 7.12 2.40
CA LEU A 299 -0.60 7.99 2.68
C LEU A 299 -0.91 9.47 2.40
N GLU A 300 -1.57 9.75 1.27
CA GLU A 300 -2.04 11.09 0.92
C GLU A 300 -3.02 11.61 1.98
N SER A 301 -3.97 10.77 2.40
CA SER A 301 -4.91 11.17 3.45
C SER A 301 -4.22 11.40 4.79
N TRP A 302 -3.20 10.61 5.13
CA TRP A 302 -2.40 10.81 6.33
C TRP A 302 -1.66 12.16 6.27
N GLN A 303 -1.02 12.46 5.14
CA GLN A 303 -0.34 13.73 4.93
C GLN A 303 -1.30 14.91 5.06
N ASN A 304 -2.45 14.82 4.38
CA ASN A 304 -3.51 15.82 4.44
C ASN A 304 -4.06 16.04 5.86
N HIS A 305 -4.16 14.98 6.66
CA HIS A 305 -4.55 15.09 8.07
C HIS A 305 -3.48 15.85 8.88
N VAL A 306 -2.20 15.52 8.68
CA VAL A 306 -1.08 16.17 9.38
C VAL A 306 -0.95 17.64 8.99
N ASP A 307 -1.06 17.96 7.71
CA ASP A 307 -1.01 19.34 7.22
C ASP A 307 -2.23 20.15 7.65
N TRP A 308 -3.41 19.52 7.69
CA TRP A 308 -4.58 20.12 8.30
C TRP A 308 -4.33 20.46 9.77
N MET A 309 -3.83 19.53 10.59
CA MET A 309 -3.51 19.79 12.01
C MET A 309 -2.52 20.95 12.16
N ARG A 310 -1.50 21.03 11.29
CA ARG A 310 -0.51 22.13 11.29
C ARG A 310 -1.14 23.48 10.93
N SER A 311 -2.20 23.48 10.13
CA SER A 311 -2.91 24.69 9.70
C SER A 311 -3.93 25.21 10.72
N LEU A 312 -4.29 24.42 11.74
CA LEU A 312 -5.32 24.78 12.71
C LEU A 312 -4.88 25.97 13.59
N PRO A 313 -5.79 26.94 13.85
CA PRO A 313 -5.51 28.00 14.82
C PRO A 313 -5.42 27.43 16.25
N PRO A 314 -4.73 28.10 17.18
CA PRO A 314 -4.57 27.62 18.56
C PRO A 314 -5.89 27.33 19.30
N SER A 315 -6.97 28.04 18.96
CA SER A 315 -8.30 27.79 19.53
C SER A 315 -8.90 26.45 19.09
N GLU A 316 -8.74 26.10 17.80
CA GLU A 316 -9.21 24.83 17.24
C GLU A 316 -8.33 23.66 17.72
N LEU A 317 -7.03 23.87 17.88
CA LEU A 317 -6.14 22.88 18.47
C LEU A 317 -6.53 22.56 19.92
N LYS A 318 -6.83 23.57 20.73
CA LYS A 318 -7.34 23.37 22.10
C LYS A 318 -8.68 22.63 22.09
N LEU A 319 -9.58 22.99 21.16
CA LEU A 319 -10.87 22.31 21.00
C LEU A 319 -10.67 20.82 20.69
N LEU A 320 -9.76 20.51 19.75
CA LEU A 320 -9.41 19.15 19.37
C LEU A 320 -8.78 18.36 20.53
N GLN A 321 -7.91 18.98 21.33
CA GLN A 321 -7.29 18.37 22.50
C GLN A 321 -8.26 18.15 23.66
N SER A 322 -9.31 18.97 23.75
CA SER A 322 -10.38 18.83 24.75
C SER A 322 -11.51 17.92 24.29
N ALA A 323 -11.50 17.48 23.03
CA ALA A 323 -12.53 16.62 22.48
C ALA A 323 -12.40 15.23 23.11
N ASP A 324 -13.46 14.81 23.80
CA ASP A 324 -13.54 13.46 24.33
C ASP A 324 -13.94 12.51 23.21
N PHE A 325 -12.95 11.81 22.67
CA PHE A 325 -13.16 10.73 21.71
C PHE A 325 -13.37 9.38 22.40
N ASP A 326 -13.26 9.30 23.73
CA ASP A 326 -13.48 8.07 24.48
C ASP A 326 -14.98 7.81 24.58
N ASN A 327 -15.48 6.91 23.72
CA ASN A 327 -16.79 6.31 23.95
C ASN A 327 -16.58 4.95 24.65
N PRO A 328 -17.02 4.77 25.91
CA PRO A 328 -16.79 3.56 26.70
C PRO A 328 -17.52 2.31 26.20
N GLU A 329 -18.27 2.39 25.09
CA GLU A 329 -18.88 1.22 24.41
C GLU A 329 -17.92 0.47 23.47
N VAL A 330 -16.61 0.67 23.61
CA VAL A 330 -15.62 -0.34 23.19
C VAL A 330 -15.27 -1.22 24.40
N THR A 331 -16.27 -1.60 25.21
CA THR A 331 -16.19 -2.90 25.86
C THR A 331 -16.10 -3.93 24.75
N ALA A 332 -14.97 -4.62 24.71
CA ALA A 332 -14.74 -5.80 23.90
C ALA A 332 -16.01 -6.66 23.84
N ASN A 333 -16.66 -6.68 22.68
CA ASN A 333 -17.29 -7.90 22.23
C ASN A 333 -16.18 -8.66 21.49
N PRO A 334 -15.65 -9.76 22.06
CA PRO A 334 -14.74 -10.66 21.35
C PRO A 334 -15.41 -11.31 20.14
N ASP A 335 -16.74 -11.24 20.07
CA ASP A 335 -17.57 -11.96 19.12
C ASP A 335 -18.50 -11.01 18.34
N ILE A 336 -17.96 -9.97 17.69
CA ILE A 336 -18.39 -9.87 16.30
C ILE A 336 -17.67 -11.05 15.67
N ASN A 337 -18.40 -12.16 15.56
CA ASN A 337 -18.21 -13.07 14.47
C ASN A 337 -18.07 -12.13 13.27
N ALA A 338 -16.83 -11.83 12.89
CA ALA A 338 -16.53 -11.61 11.50
C ALA A 338 -17.06 -12.90 10.92
N ASP A 339 -18.32 -12.86 10.49
CA ASP A 339 -18.89 -13.91 9.70
C ASP A 339 -17.78 -14.23 8.74
N THR A 340 -17.45 -15.52 8.69
CA THR A 340 -16.51 -16.06 7.74
C THR A 340 -17.13 -15.87 6.35
N THR A 341 -17.38 -14.63 5.93
CA THR A 341 -17.45 -14.21 4.56
C THR A 341 -16.10 -14.63 4.04
N ALA A 342 -16.09 -15.80 3.41
CA ALA A 342 -14.98 -16.27 2.63
C ALA A 342 -14.43 -15.05 1.89
N LEU A 343 -13.14 -14.73 2.09
CA LEU A 343 -12.50 -13.63 1.38
C LEU A 343 -12.79 -13.84 -0.10
N THR A 344 -13.72 -13.06 -0.64
CA THR A 344 -14.03 -13.07 -2.06
C THR A 344 -12.80 -12.56 -2.81
N ALA A 345 -12.70 -12.91 -4.10
CA ALA A 345 -11.64 -12.38 -4.94
C ALA A 345 -11.56 -10.85 -4.80
N PRO A 346 -10.36 -10.26 -4.62
CA PRO A 346 -10.20 -8.83 -4.53
C PRO A 346 -10.74 -8.13 -5.79
N PRO A 347 -11.37 -6.95 -5.67
CA PRO A 347 -11.89 -6.23 -6.83
C PRO A 347 -10.81 -5.93 -7.87
N GLU A 348 -9.56 -5.74 -7.45
CA GLU A 348 -8.42 -5.50 -8.32
C GLU A 348 -8.10 -6.72 -9.20
N GLN A 349 -8.27 -7.94 -8.66
CA GLN A 349 -8.10 -9.18 -9.41
C GLN A 349 -9.19 -9.33 -10.48
N LEU A 350 -10.45 -9.10 -10.10
CA LEU A 350 -11.59 -9.17 -11.02
C LEU A 350 -11.51 -8.11 -12.12
N LEU A 351 -11.06 -6.91 -11.77
CA LEU A 351 -10.78 -5.84 -12.74
C LEU A 351 -9.74 -6.32 -13.75
N TYR A 352 -8.61 -6.83 -13.27
CA TYR A 352 -7.53 -7.28 -14.14
C TYR A 352 -7.97 -8.41 -15.08
N GLU A 353 -8.67 -9.43 -14.58
CA GLU A 353 -9.21 -10.51 -15.41
C GLU A 353 -10.13 -9.99 -16.53
N ASN A 354 -10.91 -8.96 -16.25
CA ASN A 354 -11.75 -8.31 -17.27
C ASN A 354 -10.93 -7.53 -18.31
N LEU A 355 -9.90 -6.81 -17.87
CA LEU A 355 -9.05 -5.99 -18.73
C LEU A 355 -8.14 -6.84 -19.62
N LYS A 356 -7.62 -7.95 -19.10
CA LYS A 356 -6.78 -8.91 -19.83
C LYS A 356 -7.48 -9.48 -21.06
N GLN A 357 -8.79 -9.68 -21.00
CA GLN A 357 -9.59 -10.14 -22.16
C GLN A 357 -9.80 -9.09 -23.25
N LYS A 358 -9.51 -7.81 -22.96
CA LYS A 358 -9.88 -6.66 -23.79
C LYS A 358 -8.68 -5.87 -24.31
N SER A 359 -7.47 -6.19 -23.86
CA SER A 359 -6.29 -5.35 -24.06
C SER A 359 -5.05 -6.18 -24.32
N HIS A 360 -4.11 -5.62 -25.06
CA HIS A 360 -2.79 -6.21 -25.27
C HIS A 360 -1.95 -6.11 -23.98
N PRO A 361 -1.09 -7.09 -23.64
CA PRO A 361 -0.24 -7.04 -22.44
C PRO A 361 0.58 -5.76 -22.30
N ALA A 362 1.21 -5.30 -23.39
CA ALA A 362 1.98 -4.06 -23.37
C ALA A 362 1.15 -2.81 -23.06
N SER A 363 -0.13 -2.80 -23.47
CA SER A 363 -1.07 -1.72 -23.13
C SER A 363 -1.47 -1.77 -21.65
N LEU A 364 -1.64 -2.96 -21.09
CA LEU A 364 -1.90 -3.12 -19.65
C LEU A 364 -0.69 -2.66 -18.82
N GLN A 365 0.52 -2.95 -19.26
CA GLN A 365 1.75 -2.44 -18.65
C GLN A 365 1.80 -0.91 -18.70
N ASP A 366 1.55 -0.30 -19.87
CA ASP A 366 1.52 1.15 -20.03
C ASP A 366 0.38 1.81 -19.23
N GLN A 367 -0.74 1.13 -19.04
CA GLN A 367 -1.79 1.63 -18.15
C GLN A 367 -1.27 1.81 -16.72
N LEU A 368 -0.47 0.86 -16.20
CA LEU A 368 0.17 0.99 -14.89
C LEU A 368 1.17 2.14 -14.86
N VAL A 369 1.96 2.32 -15.93
CA VAL A 369 2.89 3.45 -16.10
C VAL A 369 2.14 4.78 -16.01
N LEU A 370 1.04 4.93 -16.74
CA LEU A 370 0.22 6.14 -16.75
C LEU A 370 -0.45 6.41 -15.39
N MET A 371 -0.73 5.37 -14.60
CA MET A 371 -1.22 5.53 -13.23
C MET A 371 -0.13 6.03 -12.29
N MET A 372 1.06 5.43 -12.33
CA MET A 372 2.17 5.81 -11.45
C MET A 372 2.84 7.13 -11.86
N LYS A 373 2.78 7.49 -13.14
CA LYS A 373 3.34 8.74 -13.70
C LYS A 373 2.33 9.44 -14.63
N PRO A 374 1.32 10.13 -14.05
CA PRO A 374 0.27 10.78 -14.83
C PRO A 374 0.76 11.80 -15.85
N SER A 375 1.95 12.38 -15.66
CA SER A 375 2.53 13.34 -16.60
C SER A 375 2.81 12.74 -17.99
N LEU A 376 3.12 11.45 -18.08
CA LEU A 376 3.36 10.77 -19.37
C LEU A 376 2.11 10.67 -20.24
N ARG A 377 0.94 10.84 -19.63
CA ARG A 377 -0.33 10.78 -20.35
C ARG A 377 -0.43 11.83 -21.45
N GLN A 378 0.20 12.98 -21.27
CA GLN A 378 0.21 14.02 -22.30
C GLN A 378 1.01 13.59 -23.53
N GLU A 379 2.11 12.87 -23.36
CA GLU A 379 2.94 12.34 -24.45
C GLU A 379 2.15 11.31 -25.26
N PHE A 380 1.51 10.35 -24.58
CA PHE A 380 0.63 9.36 -25.20
C PHE A 380 -0.51 10.03 -25.97
N ALA A 381 -1.19 11.00 -25.34
CA ALA A 381 -2.30 11.71 -25.98
C ALA A 381 -1.85 12.52 -27.21
N SER A 382 -0.65 13.07 -27.19
CA SER A 382 -0.10 13.84 -28.32
C SER A 382 0.20 12.91 -29.49
N TYR A 383 0.87 11.78 -29.25
CA TYR A 383 1.14 10.76 -30.27
C TYR A 383 -0.17 10.21 -30.89
N ILE A 384 -1.14 9.85 -30.05
CA ILE A 384 -2.46 9.39 -30.52
C ILE A 384 -3.12 10.46 -31.39
N SER A 385 -3.09 11.73 -30.98
CA SER A 385 -3.71 12.81 -31.74
C SER A 385 -3.05 13.03 -33.11
N GLU A 386 -1.73 12.84 -33.20
CA GLU A 386 -0.99 12.94 -34.46
C GLU A 386 -1.33 11.78 -35.40
N GLN A 387 -1.20 10.54 -34.91
CA GLN A 387 -1.43 9.34 -35.73
C GLN A 387 -2.90 9.16 -36.11
N SER A 388 -3.82 9.56 -35.25
CA SER A 388 -5.25 9.56 -35.55
C SER A 388 -5.61 10.56 -36.64
N ALA A 389 -4.95 11.73 -36.69
CA ALA A 389 -5.18 12.71 -37.74
C ALA A 389 -4.74 12.19 -39.11
N ILE A 390 -3.58 11.52 -39.19
CA ILE A 390 -3.07 10.85 -40.40
C ILE A 390 -4.05 9.76 -40.85
N ALA A 391 -4.57 8.98 -39.90
CA ALA A 391 -5.55 7.92 -40.15
C ALA A 391 -6.97 8.41 -40.47
N GLY A 392 -7.23 9.72 -40.41
CA GLY A 392 -8.55 10.31 -40.66
C GLY A 392 -9.53 10.31 -39.47
N TYR A 393 -9.10 9.92 -38.26
CA TYR A 393 -9.89 9.94 -37.03
C TYR A 393 -9.87 11.31 -36.34
N LYS A 394 -10.69 12.25 -36.84
CA LYS A 394 -10.71 13.66 -36.40
C LYS A 394 -11.19 13.91 -34.96
N THR A 395 -11.73 12.91 -34.27
CA THR A 395 -12.29 13.06 -32.91
C THR A 395 -11.30 12.75 -31.80
N LEU A 396 -10.15 12.12 -32.10
CA LEU A 396 -9.14 11.73 -31.10
C LEU A 396 -8.16 12.88 -30.81
N VAL A 397 -8.72 14.05 -30.50
CA VAL A 397 -7.97 15.26 -30.14
C VAL A 397 -7.61 15.29 -28.65
N PRO A 398 -6.58 16.06 -28.22
CA PRO A 398 -6.09 16.04 -26.84
C PRO A 398 -7.18 16.33 -25.79
N ALA A 399 -8.11 17.26 -26.09
CA ALA A 399 -9.21 17.60 -25.19
C ALA A 399 -10.16 16.40 -24.91
N ASN A 400 -10.39 15.55 -25.91
CA ASN A 400 -11.21 14.34 -25.73
C ASN A 400 -10.42 13.24 -25.00
N LEU A 401 -9.12 13.11 -25.29
CA LEU A 401 -8.23 12.13 -24.67
C LEU A 401 -7.95 12.45 -23.18
N GLN A 402 -8.04 13.71 -22.76
CA GLN A 402 -7.96 14.09 -21.34
C GLN A 402 -9.08 13.48 -20.49
N ASN A 403 -10.27 13.30 -21.05
CA ASN A 403 -11.41 12.71 -20.34
C ASN A 403 -11.48 11.18 -20.44
N ALA A 404 -10.63 10.57 -21.28
CA ALA A 404 -10.58 9.12 -21.43
C ALA A 404 -10.03 8.43 -20.16
N SER A 405 -10.17 7.11 -20.06
CA SER A 405 -9.48 6.35 -19.01
C SER A 405 -8.01 6.11 -19.41
N ASN A 406 -7.13 5.83 -18.45
CA ASN A 406 -5.75 5.43 -18.74
C ASN A 406 -5.72 4.17 -19.64
N LEU A 407 -6.65 3.24 -19.43
CA LEU A 407 -6.85 2.08 -20.30
C LEU A 407 -7.11 2.47 -21.76
N ALA A 408 -8.05 3.40 -21.99
CA ALA A 408 -8.39 3.83 -23.35
C ALA A 408 -7.21 4.53 -24.03
N VAL A 409 -6.46 5.36 -23.29
CA VAL A 409 -5.25 6.02 -23.80
C VAL A 409 -4.18 4.99 -24.15
N ALA A 410 -3.87 4.04 -23.26
CA ALA A 410 -2.87 3.00 -23.52
C ALA A 410 -3.27 2.10 -24.71
N ASN A 411 -4.53 1.67 -24.79
CA ASN A 411 -5.01 0.84 -25.89
C ASN A 411 -4.97 1.58 -27.24
N LEU A 412 -5.34 2.87 -27.27
CA LEU A 412 -5.24 3.69 -28.48
C LEU A 412 -3.79 3.92 -28.90
N TYR A 413 -2.89 4.15 -27.94
CA TYR A 413 -1.46 4.28 -28.20
C TYR A 413 -0.91 3.04 -28.92
N TRP A 414 -1.17 1.84 -28.38
CA TRP A 414 -0.72 0.60 -29.00
C TRP A 414 -1.42 0.27 -30.31
N TYR A 415 -2.70 0.65 -30.48
CA TYR A 415 -3.39 0.52 -31.75
C TYR A 415 -2.67 1.26 -32.89
N PHE A 416 -2.23 2.49 -32.64
CA PHE A 416 -1.48 3.26 -33.64
C PHE A 416 -0.03 2.77 -33.78
N LYS A 417 0.64 2.49 -32.67
CA LYS A 417 2.04 2.05 -32.68
C LYS A 417 2.28 0.77 -33.47
N VAL A 418 1.44 -0.26 -33.26
CA VAL A 418 1.57 -1.52 -34.01
C VAL A 418 1.30 -1.33 -35.51
N ARG A 419 0.40 -0.40 -35.86
CA ARG A 419 0.13 -0.09 -37.26
C ARG A 419 1.34 0.59 -37.91
N ASP A 420 1.92 1.58 -37.25
CA ASP A 420 3.08 2.31 -37.77
C ASP A 420 4.29 1.35 -37.94
N GLU A 421 4.57 0.50 -36.95
CA GLU A 421 5.63 -0.53 -37.03
C GLU A 421 5.40 -1.51 -38.20
N SER A 422 4.14 -1.90 -38.45
CA SER A 422 3.80 -2.77 -39.58
C SER A 422 3.92 -2.10 -40.95
N GLU A 423 3.75 -0.77 -41.02
CA GLU A 423 3.94 0.00 -42.26
C GLU A 423 5.45 0.16 -42.56
N ASP A 424 6.27 0.42 -41.53
CA ASP A 424 7.73 0.51 -41.64
C ASP A 424 8.37 -0.81 -42.11
N ASP A 425 7.90 -1.96 -41.62
CA ASP A 425 8.39 -3.29 -42.04
C ASP A 425 8.10 -3.56 -43.54
N VAL A 426 6.92 -3.15 -44.02
CA VAL A 426 6.52 -3.31 -45.43
C VAL A 426 7.33 -2.38 -46.34
N GLU A 427 7.61 -1.15 -45.91
CA GLU A 427 8.48 -0.23 -46.66
C GLU A 427 9.95 -0.71 -46.67
N ALA A 428 10.46 -1.25 -45.57
CA ALA A 428 11.81 -1.81 -45.50
C ALA A 428 12.00 -3.05 -46.39
N GLU A 429 11.01 -3.94 -46.46
CA GLU A 429 11.02 -5.08 -47.39
C GLU A 429 10.92 -4.63 -48.85
N ALA A 430 10.15 -3.58 -49.15
CA ALA A 430 10.02 -3.04 -50.51
C ALA A 430 11.28 -2.31 -51.01
N VAL A 431 12.11 -1.79 -50.11
CA VAL A 431 13.40 -1.13 -50.45
C VAL A 431 14.55 -2.13 -50.61
N THR A 432 14.41 -3.35 -50.09
CA THR A 432 15.44 -4.40 -50.14
C THR A 432 15.22 -5.47 -51.21
N ALA A 433 14.06 -5.48 -51.87
CA ALA A 433 13.74 -6.29 -53.06
C ALA A 433 14.08 -5.55 -54.37
#